data_AF-A0AAD3CL86-F1
#
_entry.id   AF-A0AAD3CL86-F1
#
_cell.length_a   1.000
_cell.length_b   1.000
_cell.length_c   1.000
_cell.angle_alpha   90.00
_cell.angle_beta   90.00
_cell.angle_gamma   90.00
#
_symmetry.space_group_name_H-M   'P 1'
#
loop_
_entity.id
_entity.type
_entity.pdbx_description
1 polymer ?
#
loop_
_entity_poly.entity_id
_entity_poly.type
_entity_poly.pdbx_seq_one_letter_code
_entity_poly.pdbx_strand_id
1 'polypeptide(L)'
;MACLFCFSKDPLSQDDLKGKYGASYAPFANYDNKYDITMCQAPCKEPCCCLASAACLCPAQIYMRHKVLNHLEPGSGWSNYTCCQSQFGGCCCIQPGQMGEKTCPLPCMCLEAFCCPGLAVSASSGVVRDHYQLGMDEDDVRLIRCSNCLFYFSFILSCIAMCTDCEGDDAFAQVVDCISDVVFCSVAACMTAQVNREVNLREASAPQGQAMER
;
A
#
# COMPACT_ATOMS: atom_id res chain seq x y z
N MET A 1 -4.56 24.60 -1.83
CA MET A 1 -3.34 24.08 -1.17
C MET A 1 -3.67 23.80 0.29
N ALA A 2 -4.60 22.87 0.53
CA ALA A 2 -5.34 22.74 1.79
C ALA A 2 -5.07 21.37 2.45
N CYS A 3 -4.94 21.39 3.78
CA CYS A 3 -5.10 20.28 4.73
C CYS A 3 -4.05 19.16 4.86
N LEU A 4 -3.06 19.00 3.98
CA LEU A 4 -2.03 17.95 4.15
C LEU A 4 -1.05 18.18 5.34
N PHE A 5 -0.98 19.40 5.88
CA PHE A 5 -0.05 19.78 6.96
C PHE A 5 -0.59 19.55 8.38
N CYS A 6 -1.85 19.12 8.55
CA CYS A 6 -2.48 19.00 9.87
C CYS A 6 -2.41 17.59 10.48
N PHE A 7 -1.90 16.59 9.76
CA PHE A 7 -1.79 15.22 10.27
C PHE A 7 -0.51 15.06 11.09
N SER A 8 -0.65 14.44 12.27
CA SER A 8 0.49 14.18 13.16
C SER A 8 1.54 13.32 12.45
N LYS A 9 2.80 13.75 12.60
CA LYS A 9 4.01 13.06 12.15
C LYS A 9 4.56 12.11 13.21
N ASP A 10 3.95 12.10 14.40
CA ASP A 10 4.45 11.32 15.51
C ASP A 10 4.42 9.84 15.13
N PRO A 11 5.47 9.07 15.50
CA PRO A 11 5.52 7.64 15.26
C PRO A 11 4.29 6.96 15.88
N LEU A 12 3.96 5.75 15.40
CA LEU A 12 2.85 4.97 15.92
C LEU A 12 2.94 4.86 17.44
N SER A 13 1.92 5.38 18.14
CA SER A 13 1.83 5.22 19.59
C SER A 13 1.49 3.77 19.94
N GLN A 14 1.80 3.33 21.16
CA GLN A 14 1.36 2.03 21.67
C GLN A 14 -0.17 1.88 21.62
N ASP A 15 -0.92 2.98 21.65
CA ASP A 15 -2.37 2.96 21.48
C ASP A 15 -2.81 2.74 20.02
N ASP A 16 -2.03 3.21 19.03
CA ASP A 16 -2.28 2.94 17.60
C ASP A 16 -2.03 1.48 17.23
N LEU A 17 -1.14 0.81 17.99
CA LEU A 17 -0.82 -0.61 17.85
C LEU A 17 -1.87 -1.52 18.49
N LYS A 18 -2.76 -0.99 19.36
CA LYS A 18 -3.83 -1.77 19.99
C LYS A 18 -4.96 -2.02 19.00
N GLY A 19 -5.03 -3.24 18.46
CA GLY A 19 -6.16 -3.69 17.63
C GLY A 19 -5.77 -4.79 16.65
N LYS A 20 -6.78 -5.39 16.01
CA LYS A 20 -6.61 -6.51 15.06
C LYS A 20 -5.65 -6.17 13.90
N TYR A 21 -5.67 -4.92 13.45
CA TYR A 21 -4.83 -4.43 12.34
C TYR A 21 -3.59 -3.66 12.80
N GLY A 22 -3.63 -3.03 14.00
CA GLY A 22 -2.48 -2.34 14.58
C GLY A 22 -1.35 -3.28 14.97
N ALA A 23 -1.68 -4.50 15.41
CA ALA A 23 -0.70 -5.54 15.75
C ALA A 23 0.22 -5.90 14.56
N SER A 24 -0.29 -5.83 13.33
CA SER A 24 0.46 -6.13 12.11
C SER A 24 1.54 -5.09 11.79
N TYR A 25 1.42 -3.88 12.35
CA TYR A 25 2.41 -2.81 12.21
C TYR A 25 3.39 -2.73 13.39
N ALA A 26 3.18 -3.52 14.45
CA ALA A 26 4.04 -3.51 15.63
C ALA A 26 5.52 -3.84 15.36
N PRO A 27 5.87 -4.77 14.45
CA PRO A 27 7.28 -5.00 14.08
C PRO A 27 7.90 -3.75 13.46
N PHE A 28 7.15 -3.08 12.59
CA PHE A 28 7.58 -1.92 11.81
C PHE A 28 7.76 -0.64 12.63
N ALA A 29 7.15 -0.56 13.81
CA ALA A 29 7.30 0.60 14.68
C ALA A 29 8.68 0.67 15.36
N ASN A 30 9.40 -0.45 15.47
CA ASN A 30 10.63 -0.57 16.27
C ASN A 30 11.91 -0.70 15.43
N TYR A 31 11.81 -0.64 14.11
CA TYR A 31 12.98 -0.75 13.23
C TYR A 31 13.62 0.61 12.98
N ASP A 32 14.94 0.69 13.18
CA ASP A 32 15.74 1.91 12.97
C ASP A 32 16.07 2.18 11.49
N ASN A 33 16.15 1.11 10.67
CA ASN A 33 16.46 1.24 9.25
C ASN A 33 15.26 1.82 8.50
N LYS A 34 15.48 2.70 7.53
CA LYS A 34 14.39 3.35 6.76
C LYS A 34 14.60 3.10 5.27
N TYR A 35 13.57 3.34 4.47
CA TYR A 35 13.70 3.30 3.01
C TYR A 35 14.70 4.36 2.53
N ASP A 36 15.41 4.09 1.42
CA ASP A 36 16.33 5.08 0.83
C ASP A 36 15.60 6.36 0.40
N ILE A 37 14.30 6.27 0.09
CA ILE A 37 13.45 7.42 -0.20
C ILE A 37 12.26 7.48 0.72
N THR A 38 11.87 8.71 1.04
CA THR A 38 10.56 8.97 1.63
C THR A 38 9.49 9.03 0.54
N MET A 39 8.24 8.77 0.91
CA MET A 39 7.10 8.83 -0.03
C MET A 39 6.95 10.20 -0.72
N CYS A 40 7.37 11.29 -0.07
CA CYS A 40 7.36 12.62 -0.68
C CYS A 40 8.43 12.80 -1.78
N GLN A 41 9.52 12.03 -1.72
CA GLN A 41 10.59 12.05 -2.73
C GLN A 41 10.39 11.03 -3.84
N ALA A 42 9.55 10.01 -3.63
CA ALA A 42 9.19 8.99 -4.61
C ALA A 42 8.84 9.53 -6.01
N PRO A 43 7.97 10.54 -6.19
CA PRO A 43 7.63 11.05 -7.52
C PRO A 43 8.81 11.73 -8.23
N CYS A 44 9.77 12.28 -7.50
CA CYS A 44 10.94 12.94 -8.08
C CYS A 44 12.05 11.95 -8.45
N LYS A 45 12.17 10.84 -7.72
CA LYS A 45 13.22 9.84 -7.90
C LYS A 45 12.82 8.73 -8.86
N GLU A 46 11.55 8.34 -8.87
CA GLU A 46 10.98 7.29 -9.73
C GLU A 46 9.68 7.77 -10.42
N PRO A 47 9.74 8.84 -11.25
CA PRO A 47 8.55 9.44 -11.84
C PRO A 47 7.77 8.47 -12.73
N CYS A 48 8.47 7.60 -13.48
CA CYS A 48 7.84 6.64 -14.38
C CYS A 48 7.04 5.58 -13.63
N CYS A 49 7.59 5.03 -12.53
CA CYS A 49 6.89 4.04 -11.72
C CYS A 49 5.69 4.69 -11.01
N CYS A 50 5.89 5.89 -10.45
CA CYS A 50 4.81 6.63 -9.78
C CYS A 50 3.65 6.97 -10.74
N LEU A 51 3.95 7.45 -11.95
CA LEU A 51 2.91 7.77 -12.94
C LEU A 51 2.21 6.52 -13.47
N ALA A 52 2.96 5.44 -13.73
CA ALA A 52 2.38 4.17 -14.19
C ALA A 52 1.46 3.56 -13.13
N SER A 53 1.89 3.56 -11.87
CA SER A 53 1.08 3.07 -10.75
C SER A 53 -0.13 3.96 -10.46
N ALA A 54 -0.02 5.28 -10.62
CA ALA A 54 -1.15 6.20 -10.45
C ALA A 54 -2.18 6.05 -11.58
N ALA A 55 -1.74 5.83 -12.82
CA ALA A 55 -2.63 5.65 -13.96
C ALA A 55 -3.30 4.27 -13.98
N CYS A 56 -2.61 3.23 -13.50
CA CYS A 56 -3.13 1.87 -13.51
C CYS A 56 -2.65 1.07 -12.30
N LEU A 57 -3.30 1.28 -11.14
CA LEU A 57 -2.94 0.60 -9.89
C LEU A 57 -2.97 -0.92 -10.02
N CYS A 58 -4.02 -1.48 -10.63
CA CYS A 58 -4.24 -2.93 -10.65
C CYS A 58 -3.07 -3.72 -11.28
N PRO A 59 -2.72 -3.52 -12.56
CA PRO A 59 -1.59 -4.23 -13.18
C PRO A 59 -0.25 -3.84 -12.56
N ALA A 60 -0.10 -2.59 -12.10
CA ALA A 60 1.10 -2.18 -11.38
C ALA A 60 1.29 -2.98 -10.10
N GLN A 61 0.24 -3.21 -9.31
CA GLN A 61 0.33 -4.03 -8.10
C GLN A 61 0.63 -5.51 -8.40
N ILE A 62 0.01 -6.09 -9.44
CA ILE A 62 0.30 -7.47 -9.85
C ILE A 62 1.77 -7.62 -10.24
N TYR A 63 2.28 -6.71 -11.08
CA TYR A 63 3.68 -6.69 -11.49
C TYR A 63 4.63 -6.51 -10.31
N MET A 64 4.34 -5.52 -9.45
CA MET A 64 5.18 -5.20 -8.30
C MET A 64 5.23 -6.33 -7.29
N ARG A 65 4.10 -7.00 -7.05
CA ARG A 65 4.03 -8.16 -6.17
C ARG A 65 4.89 -9.30 -6.69
N HIS A 66 4.77 -9.61 -7.99
CA HIS A 66 5.60 -10.61 -8.63
C HIS A 66 7.09 -10.27 -8.54
N LYS A 67 7.44 -9.02 -8.81
CA LYS A 67 8.82 -8.53 -8.73
C LYS A 67 9.38 -8.67 -7.31
N VAL A 68 8.64 -8.24 -6.30
CA VAL A 68 9.04 -8.35 -4.88
C VAL A 68 9.25 -9.81 -4.46
N LEU A 69 8.34 -10.71 -4.82
CA LEU A 69 8.45 -12.13 -4.44
C LEU A 69 9.66 -12.80 -5.10
N ASN A 70 9.90 -12.56 -6.39
CA ASN A 70 11.08 -13.10 -7.07
C ASN A 70 12.39 -12.46 -6.60
N HIS A 71 12.35 -11.21 -6.12
CA HIS A 71 13.51 -10.56 -5.54
C HIS A 71 13.95 -11.24 -4.23
N LEU A 72 12.99 -11.65 -3.40
CA LEU A 72 13.25 -12.29 -2.11
C LEU A 72 13.69 -13.75 -2.28
N GLU A 73 13.00 -14.47 -3.17
CA GLU A 73 13.30 -15.87 -3.47
C GLU A 73 13.40 -16.07 -4.99
N PRO A 74 14.60 -15.98 -5.57
CA PRO A 74 14.83 -16.14 -7.00
C PRO A 74 14.30 -17.49 -7.50
N GLY A 75 13.49 -17.48 -8.56
CA GLY A 75 12.92 -18.70 -9.17
C GLY A 75 11.67 -19.26 -8.48
N SER A 76 11.17 -18.61 -7.43
CA SER A 76 9.94 -19.05 -6.74
C SER A 76 8.65 -18.71 -7.52
N GLY A 77 8.70 -17.73 -8.43
CA GLY A 77 7.57 -17.30 -9.26
C GLY A 77 6.40 -16.79 -8.42
N TRP A 78 5.35 -17.60 -8.33
CA TRP A 78 4.15 -17.30 -7.53
C TRP A 78 3.96 -18.24 -6.33
N SER A 79 4.92 -19.13 -6.07
CA SER A 79 4.77 -20.17 -5.05
C SER A 79 4.67 -19.62 -3.62
N ASN A 80 5.29 -18.45 -3.38
CA ASN A 80 5.32 -17.77 -2.09
C ASN A 80 4.25 -16.67 -1.96
N TYR A 81 3.35 -16.59 -2.93
CA TYR A 81 2.25 -15.64 -2.88
C TYR A 81 1.24 -16.05 -1.78
N THR A 82 0.94 -15.10 -0.90
CA THR A 82 -0.12 -15.19 0.11
C THR A 82 -0.97 -13.93 0.00
N CYS A 83 -2.30 -14.07 -0.05
CA CYS A 83 -3.25 -12.98 -0.18
C CYS A 83 -3.12 -12.03 1.02
N CYS A 84 -3.00 -10.73 0.74
CA CYS A 84 -2.76 -9.65 1.70
C CYS A 84 -1.62 -9.96 2.69
N GLN A 85 -0.70 -10.84 2.29
CA GLN A 85 0.36 -11.47 3.11
C GLN A 85 -0.11 -12.01 4.48
N SER A 86 -1.38 -12.40 4.62
CA SER A 86 -2.01 -12.75 5.91
C SER A 86 -1.85 -11.70 7.03
N GLN A 87 -1.34 -10.50 6.71
CA GLN A 87 -1.07 -9.42 7.65
C GLN A 87 -2.37 -8.73 8.08
N PHE A 88 -3.42 -8.80 7.26
CA PHE A 88 -4.69 -8.15 7.56
C PHE A 88 -5.69 -9.20 8.04
N GLY A 89 -6.14 -9.06 9.28
CA GLY A 89 -7.10 -10.00 9.86
C GLY A 89 -8.37 -10.06 9.01
N GLY A 90 -8.75 -11.26 8.54
CA GLY A 90 -9.83 -11.43 7.58
C GLY A 90 -11.14 -10.71 7.92
N CYS A 91 -11.84 -10.24 6.88
CA CYS A 91 -13.16 -9.64 6.98
C CYS A 91 -14.19 -10.66 6.47
N CYS A 92 -15.19 -10.97 7.30
CA CYS A 92 -16.23 -11.97 7.00
C CYS A 92 -15.63 -13.34 6.62
N CYS A 93 -16.08 -13.94 5.51
CA CYS A 93 -15.65 -15.26 5.02
C CYS A 93 -14.28 -15.23 4.32
N ILE A 94 -13.69 -14.05 4.11
CA ILE A 94 -12.39 -13.88 3.45
C ILE A 94 -11.34 -13.91 4.55
N GLN A 95 -10.65 -15.05 4.67
CA GLN A 95 -9.47 -15.19 5.51
C GLN A 95 -8.23 -15.19 4.60
N PRO A 96 -7.47 -14.07 4.57
CA PRO A 96 -6.21 -14.00 3.85
C PRO A 96 -5.28 -15.11 4.38
N GLY A 97 -4.66 -15.90 3.49
CA GLY A 97 -3.91 -17.10 3.89
C GLY A 97 -4.65 -18.44 3.73
N GLN A 98 -5.97 -18.43 3.53
CA GLN A 98 -6.79 -19.66 3.49
C GLN A 98 -7.70 -19.79 2.26
N MET A 99 -7.55 -18.93 1.24
CA MET A 99 -8.41 -18.90 0.06
C MET A 99 -7.99 -19.85 -1.09
N GLY A 100 -7.19 -20.89 -0.81
CA GLY A 100 -6.68 -21.77 -1.86
C GLY A 100 -5.67 -21.12 -2.81
N GLU A 101 -5.07 -20.00 -2.39
CA GLU A 101 -4.08 -19.21 -3.13
C GLU A 101 -2.84 -20.00 -3.57
N LYS A 102 -2.49 -21.09 -2.85
CA LYS A 102 -1.41 -22.00 -3.24
C LYS A 102 -1.69 -22.78 -4.51
N THR A 103 -2.97 -23.02 -4.81
CA THR A 103 -3.39 -23.77 -6.01
C THR A 103 -3.48 -22.85 -7.23
N CYS A 104 -3.98 -21.62 -7.05
CA CYS A 104 -4.16 -20.63 -8.11
C CYS A 104 -3.80 -19.21 -7.63
N PRO A 105 -2.50 -18.83 -7.62
CA PRO A 105 -2.07 -17.54 -7.06
C PRO A 105 -2.43 -16.35 -7.95
N LEU A 106 -2.39 -16.50 -9.29
CA LEU A 106 -2.61 -15.41 -10.22
C LEU A 106 -4.05 -14.84 -10.16
N PRO A 107 -5.13 -15.65 -10.20
CA PRO A 107 -6.50 -15.13 -10.05
C PRO A 107 -6.73 -14.49 -8.68
N CYS A 108 -6.11 -15.03 -7.63
CA CYS A 108 -6.20 -14.47 -6.29
C CYS A 108 -5.52 -13.10 -6.21
N MET A 109 -4.34 -12.94 -6.82
CA MET A 109 -3.65 -11.64 -6.90
C MET A 109 -4.42 -10.62 -7.74
N CYS A 110 -5.03 -11.04 -8.85
CA CYS A 110 -5.93 -10.18 -9.60
C CYS A 110 -7.09 -9.70 -8.72
N LEU A 111 -7.78 -10.63 -8.04
CA LEU A 111 -8.88 -10.28 -7.14
C LEU A 111 -8.45 -9.30 -6.04
N GLU A 112 -7.28 -9.52 -5.44
CA GLU A 112 -6.72 -8.61 -4.43
C GLU A 112 -6.45 -7.21 -5.01
N ALA A 113 -5.81 -7.14 -6.18
CA ALA A 113 -5.50 -5.87 -6.84
C ALA A 113 -6.76 -5.09 -7.26
N PHE A 114 -7.82 -5.78 -7.67
CA PHE A 114 -9.09 -5.16 -8.10
C PHE A 114 -10.01 -4.81 -6.93
N CYS A 115 -10.19 -5.71 -5.97
CA CYS A 115 -11.14 -5.52 -4.87
C CYS A 115 -10.54 -4.75 -3.69
N CYS A 116 -9.23 -4.86 -3.47
CA CYS A 116 -8.56 -4.30 -2.30
C CYS A 116 -7.16 -3.72 -2.66
N PRO A 117 -7.07 -2.75 -3.60
CA PRO A 117 -5.79 -2.21 -4.04
C PRO A 117 -4.95 -1.63 -2.90
N GLY A 118 -5.60 -1.05 -1.88
CA GLY A 118 -4.89 -0.50 -0.70
C GLY A 118 -4.23 -1.58 0.15
N LEU A 119 -4.88 -2.75 0.30
CA LEU A 119 -4.29 -3.89 0.99
C LEU A 119 -3.16 -4.51 0.16
N ALA A 120 -3.30 -4.58 -1.17
CA ALA A 120 -2.27 -5.09 -2.07
C ALA A 120 -0.96 -4.27 -2.00
N VAL A 121 -1.10 -2.93 -2.03
CA VAL A 121 0.03 -2.00 -1.89
C VAL A 121 0.69 -2.17 -0.52
N SER A 122 -0.13 -2.20 0.53
CA SER A 122 0.36 -2.31 1.91
C SER A 122 1.05 -3.65 2.16
N ALA A 123 0.53 -4.76 1.64
CA ALA A 123 1.12 -6.09 1.75
C ALA A 123 2.44 -6.20 0.98
N SER A 124 2.53 -5.57 -0.21
CA SER A 124 3.76 -5.51 -0.99
C SER A 124 4.86 -4.75 -0.25
N SER A 125 4.53 -3.57 0.29
CA SER A 125 5.45 -2.80 1.13
C SER A 125 5.77 -3.52 2.44
N GLY A 126 4.79 -4.21 3.05
CA GLY A 126 4.95 -4.93 4.31
C GLY A 126 5.93 -6.10 4.20
N VAL A 127 5.90 -6.84 3.08
CA VAL A 127 6.86 -7.93 2.83
C VAL A 127 8.29 -7.41 2.73
N VAL A 128 8.54 -6.35 1.95
CA VAL A 128 9.88 -5.75 1.82
C VAL A 128 10.35 -5.21 3.17
N ARG A 129 9.43 -4.57 3.90
CA ARG A 129 9.70 -3.99 5.21
C ARG A 129 10.07 -5.06 6.25
N ASP A 130 9.38 -6.19 6.26
CA ASP A 130 9.66 -7.31 7.16
C ASP A 130 11.02 -7.96 6.83
N HIS A 131 11.28 -8.20 5.54
CA HIS A 131 12.52 -8.86 5.10
C HIS A 131 13.78 -8.03 5.38
N TYR A 132 13.73 -6.71 5.17
CA TYR A 132 14.87 -5.82 5.40
C TYR A 132 14.84 -5.12 6.75
N GLN A 133 13.87 -5.45 7.61
CA GLN A 133 13.68 -4.82 8.92
C GLN A 133 13.68 -3.29 8.80
N LEU A 134 12.84 -2.76 7.89
CA LEU A 134 12.68 -1.34 7.66
C LEU A 134 11.55 -0.79 8.54
N GLY A 135 11.68 0.42 9.04
CA GLY A 135 10.70 1.13 9.83
C GLY A 135 9.73 1.91 8.96
N MET A 136 8.83 2.64 9.61
CA MET A 136 7.99 3.64 8.96
C MET A 136 8.58 5.03 9.13
N ASP A 137 8.58 5.80 8.05
CA ASP A 137 8.98 7.19 8.08
C ASP A 137 7.84 8.14 8.48
N GLU A 138 8.19 9.34 8.91
CA GLU A 138 7.21 10.40 9.25
C GLU A 138 6.28 10.71 8.07
N ASP A 139 6.83 10.69 6.86
CA ASP A 139 6.07 10.90 5.62
C ASP A 139 5.09 9.73 5.38
N ASP A 140 5.48 8.49 5.66
CA ASP A 140 4.61 7.31 5.52
C ASP A 140 3.40 7.44 6.45
N VAL A 141 3.65 7.71 7.74
CA VAL A 141 2.60 7.85 8.75
C VAL A 141 1.66 9.00 8.41
N ARG A 142 2.20 10.15 8.01
CA ARG A 142 1.41 11.34 7.68
C ARG A 142 0.53 11.12 6.45
N LEU A 143 1.09 10.57 5.37
CA LEU A 143 0.35 10.38 4.11
C LEU A 143 -0.73 9.30 4.27
N ILE A 144 -0.45 8.20 4.98
CA ILE A 144 -1.42 7.15 5.25
C ILE A 144 -2.56 7.67 6.13
N ARG A 145 -2.25 8.40 7.22
CA ARG A 145 -3.28 9.03 8.08
C ARG A 145 -4.15 10.00 7.29
N CYS A 146 -3.56 10.82 6.41
CA CYS A 146 -4.30 11.72 5.55
C CYS A 146 -5.22 10.99 4.59
N SER A 147 -4.72 9.95 3.90
CA SER A 147 -5.50 9.16 2.95
C SER A 147 -6.70 8.49 3.63
N ASN A 148 -6.49 7.90 4.81
CA ASN A 148 -7.57 7.26 5.57
C ASN A 148 -8.60 8.28 6.05
N CYS A 149 -8.16 9.46 6.50
CA CYS A 149 -9.08 10.51 6.92
C CYS A 149 -9.97 11.01 5.78
N LEU A 150 -9.42 11.20 4.58
CA LEU A 150 -10.19 11.57 3.40
C LEU A 150 -11.18 10.49 2.99
N PHE A 151 -10.78 9.21 3.07
CA PHE A 151 -11.66 8.09 2.78
C PHE A 151 -12.86 8.04 3.75
N TYR A 152 -12.62 8.20 5.06
CA TYR A 152 -13.72 8.28 6.03
C TYR A 152 -14.62 9.50 5.81
N PHE A 153 -14.03 10.64 5.45
CA PHE A 153 -14.78 11.86 5.19
C PHE A 153 -15.68 11.74 3.95
N SER A 154 -15.13 11.20 2.86
CA SER A 154 -15.87 10.83 1.64
C SER A 154 -17.02 9.88 1.98
N PHE A 155 -16.75 8.80 2.70
CA PHE A 155 -17.78 7.84 3.11
C PHE A 155 -18.91 8.48 3.93
N ILE A 156 -18.58 9.31 4.92
CA ILE A 156 -19.57 10.00 5.75
C ILE A 156 -20.43 10.95 4.89
N LEU A 157 -19.80 11.71 3.98
CA LEU A 157 -20.53 12.63 3.11
C LEU A 157 -21.45 11.89 2.15
N SER A 158 -21.01 10.79 1.56
CA SER A 158 -21.85 9.96 0.69
C SER A 158 -23.02 9.34 1.46
N CYS A 159 -22.84 8.97 2.74
CA CYS A 159 -23.95 8.58 3.61
C CYS A 159 -24.92 9.73 3.90
N ILE A 160 -24.43 10.96 4.12
CA ILE A 160 -25.27 12.13 4.39
C ILE A 160 -26.06 12.54 3.13
N ALA A 161 -25.42 12.51 1.96
CA ALA A 161 -26.05 12.79 0.67
C ALA A 161 -27.19 11.79 0.40
N MET A 162 -26.99 10.48 0.65
CA MET A 162 -28.07 9.49 0.57
C MET A 162 -29.24 9.74 1.54
N CYS A 163 -28.99 10.41 2.68
CA CYS A 163 -30.02 10.71 3.67
C CYS A 163 -30.75 12.04 3.41
N THR A 164 -30.24 12.89 2.52
CA THR A 164 -30.69 14.29 2.37
C THR A 164 -31.09 14.55 0.91
N ASP A 165 -32.34 14.91 0.67
CA ASP A 165 -32.93 15.09 -0.67
C ASP A 165 -32.59 16.47 -1.31
N CYS A 166 -31.38 16.99 -1.06
CA CYS A 166 -30.93 18.31 -1.51
C CYS A 166 -30.10 18.15 -2.81
N GLU A 167 -30.53 18.77 -3.91
CA GLU A 167 -29.87 18.70 -5.23
C GLU A 167 -28.39 19.14 -5.25
N GLY A 168 -27.93 19.90 -4.24
CA GLY A 168 -26.55 20.36 -4.13
C GLY A 168 -25.57 19.40 -3.44
N ASP A 169 -26.08 18.47 -2.62
CA ASP A 169 -25.25 17.65 -1.74
C ASP A 169 -24.61 16.47 -2.51
N ASP A 170 -25.30 15.94 -3.52
CA ASP A 170 -24.77 14.88 -4.39
C ASP A 170 -23.54 15.34 -5.19
N ALA A 171 -23.58 16.54 -5.75
CA ALA A 171 -22.46 17.10 -6.51
C ALA A 171 -21.24 17.33 -5.59
N PHE A 172 -21.48 17.78 -4.35
CA PHE A 172 -20.41 17.97 -3.38
C PHE A 172 -19.79 16.63 -2.94
N ALA A 173 -20.62 15.63 -2.64
CA ALA A 173 -20.15 14.28 -2.29
C ALA A 173 -19.28 13.67 -3.40
N GLN A 174 -19.72 13.76 -4.67
CA GLN A 174 -18.94 13.26 -5.81
C GLN A 174 -17.59 13.96 -5.99
N VAL A 175 -17.51 15.27 -5.75
CA VAL A 175 -16.24 16.00 -5.81
C VAL A 175 -15.29 15.52 -4.71
N VAL A 176 -15.80 15.32 -3.50
CA VAL A 176 -14.98 14.83 -2.39
C VAL A 176 -14.52 13.38 -2.63
N ASP A 177 -15.40 12.53 -3.17
CA ASP A 177 -15.05 11.16 -3.58
C ASP A 177 -13.93 11.17 -4.62
N CYS A 178 -14.03 12.03 -5.65
CA CYS A 178 -12.99 12.18 -6.66
C CYS A 178 -11.66 12.65 -6.06
N ILE A 179 -11.68 13.61 -5.12
CA ILE A 179 -10.47 14.07 -4.41
C ILE A 179 -9.88 12.94 -3.59
N SER A 180 -10.71 12.19 -2.87
CA SER A 180 -10.30 11.04 -2.06
C SER A 180 -9.60 9.98 -2.93
N ASP A 181 -10.20 9.63 -4.07
CA ASP A 181 -9.65 8.66 -5.02
C ASP A 181 -8.31 9.13 -5.61
N VAL A 182 -8.21 10.40 -6.01
CA VAL A 182 -6.96 10.97 -6.53
C VAL A 182 -5.86 10.94 -5.48
N VAL A 183 -6.17 11.30 -4.23
CA VAL A 183 -5.19 11.26 -3.14
C VAL A 183 -4.78 9.82 -2.84
N PHE A 184 -5.74 8.89 -2.76
CA PHE A 184 -5.47 7.47 -2.55
C PHE A 184 -4.56 6.90 -3.65
N CYS A 185 -4.87 7.15 -4.92
CA CYS A 185 -4.06 6.69 -6.05
C CYS A 185 -2.65 7.28 -6.00
N SER A 186 -2.52 8.56 -5.63
CA SER A 186 -1.22 9.23 -5.50
C SER A 186 -0.38 8.63 -4.38
N VAL A 187 -0.97 8.42 -3.19
CA VAL A 187 -0.29 7.82 -2.04
C VAL A 187 0.13 6.38 -2.35
N ALA A 188 -0.78 5.58 -2.91
CA ALA A 188 -0.50 4.21 -3.32
C ALA A 188 0.61 4.12 -4.37
N ALA A 189 0.62 5.04 -5.35
CA ALA A 189 1.68 5.13 -6.34
C ALA A 189 3.04 5.47 -5.71
N CYS A 190 3.09 6.40 -4.76
CA CYS A 190 4.31 6.74 -4.03
C CYS A 190 4.84 5.54 -3.21
N MET A 191 3.97 4.79 -2.52
CA MET A 191 4.38 3.58 -1.79
C MET A 191 4.97 2.55 -2.76
N THR A 192 4.32 2.37 -3.90
CA THR A 192 4.74 1.42 -4.92
C THR A 192 6.10 1.79 -5.51
N ALA A 193 6.32 3.07 -5.79
CA ALA A 193 7.58 3.59 -6.31
C ALA A 193 8.73 3.50 -5.27
N GLN A 194 8.43 3.74 -3.99
CA GLN A 194 9.38 3.55 -2.88
C GLN A 194 9.85 2.10 -2.81
N VAL A 195 8.92 1.15 -2.85
CA VAL A 195 9.23 -0.30 -2.90
C VAL A 195 10.04 -0.66 -4.15
N ASN A 196 9.66 -0.13 -5.32
CA ASN A 196 10.37 -0.40 -6.58
C ASN A 196 11.83 0.03 -6.48
N ARG A 197 12.07 1.23 -5.94
CA ARG A 197 13.42 1.78 -5.80
C ARG A 197 14.26 0.97 -4.84
N GLU A 198 13.71 0.60 -3.69
CA GLU A 198 14.43 -0.22 -2.71
C GLU A 198 14.85 -1.56 -3.33
N VAL A 199 13.91 -2.27 -3.98
CA VAL A 199 14.21 -3.51 -4.70
C VAL A 199 15.31 -3.29 -5.73
N ASN A 200 15.21 -2.27 -6.58
CA ASN A 200 16.22 -1.97 -7.60
C ASN A 200 17.61 -1.66 -7.01
N LEU A 201 17.67 -0.91 -5.90
CA LEU A 201 18.93 -0.57 -5.23
C LEU A 201 19.60 -1.81 -4.63
N ARG A 202 18.81 -2.70 -4.03
CA ARG A 202 19.31 -3.96 -3.46
C ARG A 202 19.75 -4.93 -4.55
N GLU A 203 19.05 -4.98 -5.69
CA GLU A 203 19.51 -5.74 -6.87
C GLU A 203 20.82 -5.21 -7.43
N ALA A 204 20.95 -3.89 -7.56
CA ALA A 204 22.18 -3.27 -8.05
C ALA A 204 23.37 -3.52 -7.12
N SER A 205 23.11 -3.75 -5.83
CA SER A 205 24.12 -4.01 -4.80
C SER A 205 24.40 -5.51 -4.60
N ALA A 206 23.58 -6.40 -5.17
CA ALA A 206 23.73 -7.85 -5.01
C ALA A 206 24.93 -8.37 -5.84
N PRO A 207 25.78 -9.26 -5.28
CA PRO A 207 26.85 -9.90 -6.05
C PRO A 207 26.30 -10.71 -7.23
N GLN A 208 27.07 -10.79 -8.33
CA GLN A 208 26.70 -11.26 -9.69
C GLN A 208 26.12 -12.68 -9.85
N GLY A 209 25.67 -13.36 -8.78
CA GLY A 209 25.00 -14.67 -8.82
C GLY A 209 23.60 -14.71 -8.20
N GLN A 210 23.09 -13.59 -7.66
CA GLN A 210 21.74 -13.49 -7.07
C GLN A 210 20.84 -12.46 -7.76
N ALA A 211 21.35 -11.74 -8.76
CA ALA A 211 20.54 -10.83 -9.57
C ALA A 211 19.54 -11.66 -10.39
N MET A 212 18.24 -11.30 -10.33
CA MET A 212 17.17 -11.93 -11.10
C MET A 212 17.61 -12.17 -12.56
N GLU A 213 17.57 -13.42 -13.03
CA GLU A 213 17.60 -13.71 -14.47
C GLU A 213 16.40 -12.98 -15.09
N ARG A 214 16.70 -11.93 -15.86
CA ARG A 214 15.71 -11.09 -16.55
C ARG A 214 15.04 -11.83 -17.70
#